data_AF-A0A4R2K0W4-F1
#
_entry.id   AF-A0A4R2K0W4-F1
#
_cell.length_a   1.000
_cell.length_b   1.000
_cell.length_c   1.000
_cell.angle_alpha   90.00
_cell.angle_beta   90.00
_cell.angle_gamma   90.00
#
_symmetry.space_group_name_H-M   'P 1'
#
loop_
_entity.id
_entity.type
_entity.pdbx_description
1 polymer ?
#
loop_
_entity_poly.entity_id
_entity_poly.type
_entity_poly.pdbx_seq_one_letter_code
_entity_poly.pdbx_strand_id
1 'polypeptide(L)'
;MLIADGGGGEAPQAIPQTIFDSMNNFAKAAADGGFEVSAEGGDALIKAIERFQTWANGQSRYLFRLTQEPKLGTSNGAKVIAPFAVEVATDAQGFMTQLQALTQSLDKAKEGIEKAMANYRATDEASAAKANRTYEA
;
A
#
# COMPACT_ATOMS: atom_id res chain seq x y z
N MET A 1 30.16 -30.56 25.93
CA MET A 1 30.16 -30.20 24.49
C MET A 1 28.87 -30.73 23.88
N LEU A 2 27.92 -29.83 23.62
CA LEU A 2 26.96 -29.81 22.52
C LEU A 2 26.05 -28.61 22.82
N ILE A 3 26.30 -27.54 22.09
CA ILE A 3 25.59 -26.26 22.16
C ILE A 3 24.20 -26.51 21.56
N ALA A 4 23.16 -26.30 22.36
CA ALA A 4 21.79 -26.22 21.87
C ALA A 4 21.59 -24.80 21.29
N ASP A 5 21.91 -24.66 20.00
CA ASP A 5 21.48 -23.52 19.19
C ASP A 5 19.99 -23.71 18.86
N GLY A 6 19.15 -23.32 19.81
CA GLY A 6 17.72 -23.14 19.62
C GLY A 6 17.47 -21.83 18.89
N GLY A 7 17.80 -21.80 17.60
CA GLY A 7 17.45 -20.71 16.69
C GLY A 7 15.93 -20.58 16.60
N GLY A 8 15.37 -19.71 17.46
CA GLY A 8 14.02 -19.22 17.34
C GLY A 8 13.89 -18.46 16.03
N GLY A 9 13.43 -19.17 15.00
CA GLY A 9 12.98 -18.55 13.75
C GLY A 9 11.79 -17.67 14.09
N GLU A 10 12.07 -16.37 14.26
CA GLU A 10 11.04 -15.35 14.19
C GLU A 10 10.23 -15.64 12.92
N ALA A 11 8.93 -15.90 13.10
CA ALA A 11 8.02 -16.01 11.99
C ALA A 11 8.26 -14.81 11.06
N PRO A 12 8.29 -14.99 9.72
CA PRO A 12 8.35 -13.87 8.80
C PRO A 12 7.27 -12.91 9.25
N GLN A 13 7.66 -11.74 9.74
CA GLN A 13 6.68 -10.75 10.18
C GLN A 13 5.82 -10.51 8.95
N ALA A 14 4.55 -10.91 9.04
CA ALA A 14 3.58 -10.73 7.98
C ALA A 14 3.79 -9.32 7.43
N ILE A 15 3.89 -9.16 6.10
CA ILE A 15 3.96 -7.84 5.47
C ILE A 15 2.90 -7.01 6.17
N PRO A 16 3.32 -5.99 6.93
CA PRO A 16 2.59 -5.64 8.12
C PRO A 16 1.26 -5.07 7.66
N GLN A 17 0.18 -5.69 8.15
CA GLN A 17 -1.19 -5.17 8.11
C GLN A 17 -1.21 -3.66 8.44
N THR A 18 -0.21 -3.19 9.19
CA THR A 18 0.00 -1.79 9.56
C THR A 18 0.17 -0.81 8.40
N ILE A 19 0.82 -1.12 7.26
CA ILE A 19 1.00 -0.09 6.20
C ILE A 19 -0.32 0.15 5.47
N PHE A 20 -1.06 -0.91 5.16
CA PHE A 20 -2.40 -0.84 4.57
C PHE A 20 -3.36 -0.09 5.49
N ASP A 21 -3.39 -0.47 6.77
CA ASP A 21 -4.23 0.19 7.76
C ASP A 21 -3.82 1.65 7.97
N SER A 22 -2.52 1.94 8.00
CA SER A 22 -2.02 3.31 8.12
C SER A 22 -2.45 4.18 6.94
N MET A 23 -2.37 3.66 5.71
CA MET A 23 -2.79 4.40 4.52
C MET A 23 -4.31 4.63 4.49
N ASN A 24 -5.11 3.63 4.86
CA ASN A 24 -6.56 3.80 4.95
C ASN A 24 -6.96 4.76 6.06
N ASN A 25 -6.32 4.67 7.23
CA ASN A 25 -6.54 5.60 8.35
C ASN A 25 -6.12 7.02 7.98
N PHE A 26 -5.00 7.18 7.27
CA PHE A 26 -4.53 8.46 6.76
C PHE A 26 -5.54 9.07 5.77
N ALA A 27 -5.98 8.30 4.78
CA ALA A 27 -6.96 8.76 3.79
C ALA A 27 -8.31 9.12 4.44
N LYS A 28 -8.75 8.31 5.41
CA LYS A 28 -9.96 8.57 6.19
C LYS A 28 -9.85 9.85 7.02
N ALA A 29 -8.74 10.02 7.76
CA ALA A 29 -8.51 11.20 8.55
C ALA A 29 -8.41 12.47 7.67
N ALA A 30 -7.82 12.39 6.49
CA ALA A 30 -7.81 13.49 5.52
C ALA A 30 -9.23 13.83 5.03
N ALA A 31 -10.02 12.81 4.65
CA ALA A 31 -11.38 13.01 4.14
C ALA A 31 -12.34 13.55 5.21
N ASP A 32 -12.17 13.13 6.46
CA ASP A 32 -12.96 13.57 7.62
C ASP A 32 -12.53 14.98 8.12
N GLY A 33 -11.52 15.61 7.49
CA GLY A 33 -11.02 16.93 7.88
C GLY A 33 -10.12 16.94 9.12
N GLY A 34 -9.59 15.77 9.51
CA GLY A 34 -8.68 15.62 10.66
C GLY A 34 -7.30 16.27 10.47
N PHE A 35 -6.94 16.62 9.24
CA PHE A 35 -5.83 17.52 8.91
C PHE A 35 -6.07 18.15 7.53
N GLU A 36 -5.62 19.39 7.35
CA GLU A 36 -5.70 20.08 6.06
C GLU A 36 -4.64 19.51 5.09
N VAL A 37 -5.09 19.11 3.91
CA VAL A 37 -4.22 18.72 2.81
C VAL A 37 -4.18 19.87 1.81
N SER A 38 -3.04 20.58 1.76
CA SER A 38 -2.82 21.61 0.74
C SER A 38 -2.79 21.00 -0.66
N ALA A 39 -3.04 21.82 -1.68
CA ALA A 39 -2.98 21.38 -3.08
C ALA A 39 -1.61 20.77 -3.42
N GLU A 40 -0.50 21.46 -3.11
CA GLU A 40 0.84 20.93 -3.29
C GLU A 40 1.09 19.61 -2.53
N GLY A 41 0.62 19.51 -1.28
CA GLY A 41 0.83 18.32 -0.45
C GLY A 41 0.06 17.11 -0.97
N GLY A 42 -1.20 17.30 -1.33
CA GLY A 42 -2.04 16.24 -1.90
C GLY A 42 -1.52 15.78 -3.27
N ASP A 43 -1.12 16.70 -4.15
CA ASP A 43 -0.52 16.37 -5.44
C ASP A 43 0.78 15.56 -5.28
N ALA A 44 1.62 15.90 -4.31
CA ALA A 44 2.86 15.16 -4.04
C ALA A 44 2.56 13.71 -3.61
N LEU A 45 1.56 13.51 -2.75
CA LEU A 45 1.13 12.18 -2.30
C LEU A 45 0.53 11.36 -3.44
N ILE A 46 -0.35 11.96 -4.26
CA ILE A 46 -0.93 11.30 -5.43
C ILE A 46 0.17 10.86 -6.40
N LYS A 47 1.14 11.73 -6.70
CA LYS A 47 2.28 11.38 -7.57
C LYS A 47 3.11 10.23 -7.00
N ALA A 48 3.30 10.18 -5.69
CA ALA A 48 4.01 9.07 -5.05
C ALA A 48 3.24 7.75 -5.19
N ILE A 49 1.92 7.78 -5.00
CA ILE A 49 1.02 6.63 -5.21
C ILE A 49 1.11 6.14 -6.66
N GLU A 50 0.94 7.05 -7.63
CA GLU A 50 0.96 6.71 -9.06
C GLU A 50 2.31 6.13 -9.49
N ARG A 51 3.41 6.66 -8.95
CA ARG A 51 4.75 6.13 -9.22
C ARG A 51 4.91 4.71 -8.68
N PHE A 52 4.42 4.44 -7.47
CA PHE A 52 4.44 3.10 -6.91
C PHE A 52 3.58 2.12 -7.72
N GLN A 53 2.37 2.51 -8.08
CA GLN A 53 1.47 1.68 -8.89
C GLN A 53 2.06 1.40 -10.28
N THR A 54 2.67 2.41 -10.91
CA THR A 54 3.37 2.24 -12.19
C THR A 54 4.52 1.25 -12.06
N TRP A 55 5.33 1.36 -11.00
CA TRP A 55 6.40 0.41 -10.73
C TRP A 55 5.85 -1.00 -10.51
N ALA A 56 4.83 -1.17 -9.67
CA ALA A 56 4.22 -2.47 -9.37
C ALA A 56 3.67 -3.13 -10.64
N ASN A 57 2.97 -2.37 -11.48
CA ASN A 57 2.48 -2.83 -12.78
C ASN A 57 3.64 -3.21 -13.71
N GLY A 58 4.72 -2.44 -13.71
CA GLY A 58 5.95 -2.77 -14.45
C GLY A 58 6.62 -4.07 -14.00
N GLN A 59 6.50 -4.42 -12.71
CA GLN A 59 7.04 -5.67 -12.16
C GLN A 59 6.16 -6.89 -12.44
N SER A 60 4.92 -6.73 -12.90
CA SER A 60 3.95 -7.82 -13.12
C SER A 60 4.54 -9.03 -13.88
N ARG A 61 5.30 -8.79 -14.95
CA ARG A 61 5.95 -9.86 -15.74
C ARG A 61 7.03 -10.63 -14.97
N TYR A 62 7.78 -9.94 -14.13
CA TYR A 62 8.81 -10.58 -13.30
C TYR A 62 8.16 -11.36 -12.16
N LEU A 63 7.18 -10.75 -11.50
CA LEU A 63 6.46 -11.33 -10.38
C LEU A 63 5.59 -12.53 -10.79
N PHE A 64 5.08 -12.56 -12.02
CA PHE A 64 4.41 -13.74 -12.58
C PHE A 64 5.31 -14.98 -12.63
N ARG A 65 6.64 -14.84 -12.56
CA ARG A 65 7.52 -16.01 -12.45
C ARG A 65 7.42 -16.70 -11.10
N LEU A 66 7.00 -15.99 -10.06
CA LEU A 66 6.80 -16.56 -8.72
C LEU A 66 5.60 -17.50 -8.66
N THR A 67 4.68 -17.41 -9.62
CA THR A 67 3.53 -18.31 -9.74
C THR A 67 3.86 -19.59 -10.53
N GLN A 68 5.08 -19.67 -11.07
CA GLN A 68 5.53 -20.83 -11.86
C GLN A 68 6.29 -21.79 -10.96
N GLU A 69 6.00 -23.08 -11.11
CA GLU A 69 6.70 -24.12 -10.39
C GLU A 69 8.19 -24.14 -10.81
N PRO A 70 9.13 -23.97 -9.85
CA PRO A 70 10.55 -23.96 -10.15
C PRO A 70 11.02 -25.36 -10.56
N LYS A 71 11.85 -25.43 -11.59
CA LYS A 71 12.43 -26.68 -12.09
C LYS A 71 13.58 -27.14 -11.18
N LEU A 72 13.23 -27.78 -10.05
CA LEU A 72 14.19 -28.24 -9.03
C LEU A 72 14.69 -29.68 -9.24
N GLY A 73 14.26 -30.34 -10.32
CA GLY A 73 14.62 -31.74 -10.64
C GLY A 73 13.59 -32.75 -10.10
N THR A 74 13.98 -34.03 -10.00
CA THR A 74 13.06 -35.15 -9.68
C THR A 74 13.25 -35.76 -8.29
N SER A 75 14.15 -35.19 -7.47
CA SER A 75 14.40 -35.68 -6.11
C SER A 75 13.13 -35.57 -5.24
N ASN A 76 13.05 -36.36 -4.16
CA ASN A 76 11.91 -36.28 -3.24
C ASN A 76 11.77 -34.87 -2.64
N GLY A 77 12.88 -34.20 -2.32
CA GLY A 77 12.86 -32.81 -1.85
C GLY A 77 12.35 -31.85 -2.91
N ALA A 78 12.76 -32.01 -4.18
CA ALA A 78 12.30 -31.16 -5.27
C ALA A 78 10.78 -31.23 -5.47
N LYS A 79 10.20 -32.43 -5.38
CA LYS A 79 8.73 -32.65 -5.50
C LYS A 79 7.92 -31.99 -4.37
N VAL A 80 8.54 -31.73 -3.22
CA VAL A 80 7.88 -31.05 -2.08
C VAL A 80 8.08 -29.54 -2.15
N ILE A 81 9.31 -29.09 -2.42
CA ILE A 81 9.64 -27.67 -2.38
C ILE A 81 9.08 -26.90 -3.59
N ALA A 82 9.04 -27.52 -4.77
CA ALA A 82 8.57 -26.85 -5.97
C ALA A 82 7.11 -26.34 -5.87
N PRO A 83 6.11 -27.14 -5.44
CA PRO A 83 4.76 -26.63 -5.24
C PRO A 83 4.67 -25.67 -4.04
N PHE A 84 5.42 -25.92 -2.96
CA PHE A 84 5.42 -25.04 -1.78
C PHE A 84 5.93 -23.63 -2.11
N ALA A 85 6.92 -23.49 -2.99
CA ALA A 85 7.42 -22.18 -3.43
C ALA A 85 6.35 -21.35 -4.15
N VAL A 86 5.48 -22.00 -4.93
CA VAL A 86 4.35 -21.34 -5.58
C VAL A 86 3.28 -20.96 -4.57
N GLU A 87 3.00 -21.85 -3.60
CA GLU A 87 2.02 -21.61 -2.53
C GLU A 87 2.39 -20.35 -1.73
N VAL A 88 3.62 -20.25 -1.22
CA VAL A 88 4.08 -19.07 -0.46
C VAL A 88 3.98 -17.77 -1.27
N ALA A 89 4.10 -17.83 -2.59
CA ALA A 89 3.96 -16.64 -3.43
C ALA A 89 2.49 -16.24 -3.67
N THR A 90 1.57 -17.21 -3.68
CA THR A 90 0.20 -17.06 -4.19
C THR A 90 -0.90 -17.27 -3.14
N ASP A 91 -0.56 -17.71 -1.93
CA ASP A 91 -1.52 -17.87 -0.85
C ASP A 91 -2.10 -16.52 -0.37
N ALA A 92 -3.02 -16.55 0.59
CA ALA A 92 -3.71 -15.35 1.09
C ALA A 92 -2.75 -14.31 1.70
N GLN A 93 -1.66 -14.75 2.34
CA GLN A 93 -0.61 -13.89 2.89
C GLN A 93 0.60 -13.78 1.95
N GLY A 94 0.56 -14.46 0.81
CA GLY A 94 1.60 -14.54 -0.17
C GLY A 94 1.86 -13.19 -0.82
N PHE A 95 3.09 -13.00 -1.26
CA PHE A 95 3.58 -11.72 -1.76
C PHE A 95 2.71 -11.16 -2.89
N MET A 96 2.25 -12.00 -3.83
CA MET A 96 1.40 -11.56 -4.95
C MET A 96 0.06 -11.01 -4.47
N THR A 97 -0.57 -11.73 -3.55
CA THR A 97 -1.86 -11.35 -2.98
C THR A 97 -1.75 -10.05 -2.20
N GLN A 98 -0.70 -9.91 -1.38
CA GLN A 98 -0.46 -8.70 -0.57
C GLN A 98 -0.09 -7.49 -1.43
N LEU A 99 0.71 -7.67 -2.49
CA LEU A 99 1.01 -6.60 -3.42
C LEU A 99 -0.26 -6.12 -4.16
N GLN A 100 -1.11 -7.04 -4.59
CA GLN A 100 -2.39 -6.71 -5.21
C GLN A 100 -3.29 -5.94 -4.23
N ALA A 101 -3.47 -6.42 -3.00
CA ALA A 101 -4.26 -5.75 -1.98
C ALA A 101 -3.73 -4.34 -1.67
N LEU A 102 -2.41 -4.16 -1.59
CA LEU A 102 -1.78 -2.87 -1.42
C LEU A 102 -2.10 -1.93 -2.59
N THR A 103 -1.93 -2.37 -3.83
CA THR A 103 -2.23 -1.52 -5.01
C THR A 103 -3.69 -1.05 -5.03
N GLN A 104 -4.63 -1.91 -4.65
CA GLN A 104 -6.05 -1.56 -4.51
C GLN A 104 -6.32 -0.60 -3.34
N SER A 105 -5.59 -0.73 -2.24
CA SER A 105 -5.68 0.24 -1.13
C SER A 105 -5.22 1.62 -1.54
N LEU A 106 -4.17 1.67 -2.36
CA LEU A 106 -3.60 2.93 -2.83
C LEU A 106 -4.56 3.67 -3.77
N ASP A 107 -5.39 2.96 -4.54
CA ASP A 107 -6.48 3.59 -5.30
C ASP A 107 -7.47 4.31 -4.38
N LYS A 108 -7.91 3.65 -3.31
CA LYS A 108 -8.80 4.25 -2.30
C LYS A 108 -8.15 5.43 -1.58
N ALA A 109 -6.85 5.32 -1.30
CA ALA A 109 -6.10 6.41 -0.67
C ALA A 109 -6.04 7.63 -1.58
N LYS A 110 -5.80 7.45 -2.89
CA LYS A 110 -5.84 8.53 -3.88
C LYS A 110 -7.20 9.23 -3.90
N GLU A 111 -8.30 8.48 -3.96
CA GLU A 111 -9.65 9.06 -3.90
C GLU A 111 -9.90 9.86 -2.62
N GLY A 112 -9.40 9.37 -1.48
CA GLY A 112 -9.51 10.08 -0.19
C GLY A 112 -8.74 11.40 -0.19
N ILE A 113 -7.53 11.41 -0.76
CA ILE A 113 -6.70 12.62 -0.87
C ILE A 113 -7.35 13.63 -1.81
N GLU A 114 -7.89 13.20 -2.96
CA GLU A 114 -8.60 14.07 -3.89
C GLU A 114 -9.82 14.76 -3.23
N LYS A 115 -10.59 14.00 -2.44
CA LYS A 115 -11.70 14.55 -1.64
C LYS A 115 -11.23 15.54 -0.58
N ALA A 116 -10.15 15.23 0.14
CA ALA A 116 -9.58 16.11 1.15
C ALA A 116 -9.13 17.46 0.54
N MET A 117 -8.47 17.43 -0.62
CA MET A 117 -8.08 18.64 -1.34
C MET A 117 -9.30 19.47 -1.80
N ALA A 118 -10.36 18.81 -2.28
CA ALA A 118 -11.59 19.51 -2.68
C ALA A 118 -12.27 20.20 -1.48
N ASN A 119 -12.33 19.52 -0.34
CA ASN A 119 -12.87 20.08 0.90
C ASN A 119 -12.05 21.28 1.41
N TYR A 120 -10.71 21.19 1.32
CA TYR A 120 -9.82 22.30 1.66
C TYR A 120 -10.10 23.54 0.80
N ARG A 121 -10.15 23.38 -0.54
CA ARG A 121 -10.45 24.49 -1.46
C ARG A 121 -11.79 25.16 -1.16
N ALA A 122 -12.84 24.37 -0.94
CA ALA A 122 -14.16 24.90 -0.62
C ALA A 122 -14.18 25.68 0.72
N THR A 123 -13.42 25.22 1.71
CA THR A 123 -13.33 25.88 3.02
C THR A 123 -12.53 27.18 2.95
N ASP A 124 -11.44 27.19 2.19
CA ASP A 124 -10.62 28.38 1.96
C ASP A 124 -11.40 29.46 1.19
N GLU A 125 -12.07 29.09 0.09
CA GLU A 125 -12.96 29.99 -0.68
C GLU A 125 -14.08 30.57 0.20
N ALA A 126 -14.73 29.75 1.03
CA ALA A 126 -15.77 30.20 1.93
C ALA A 126 -15.24 31.17 3.01
N SER A 127 -14.00 30.98 3.46
CA SER A 127 -13.34 31.84 4.44
C SER A 127 -12.94 33.18 3.82
N ALA A 128 -12.37 33.17 2.61
CA ALA A 128 -12.06 34.37 1.84
C ALA A 128 -13.31 35.22 1.55
N ALA A 129 -14.42 34.58 1.17
CA ALA A 129 -15.70 35.26 0.91
C ALA A 129 -16.34 35.87 2.17
N LYS A 130 -16.05 35.35 3.37
CA LYS A 130 -16.46 35.97 4.64
C LYS A 130 -15.58 37.17 4.98
N ALA A 131 -14.26 37.02 4.84
CA ALA A 131 -13.30 38.10 5.12
C ALA A 131 -13.56 39.35 4.26
N ASN A 132 -13.85 39.17 2.97
CA ASN A 132 -14.15 40.30 2.08
C ASN A 132 -15.43 41.05 2.48
N ARG A 133 -16.46 40.35 2.96
CA ARG A 133 -17.71 40.97 3.44
C ARG A 133 -17.55 41.76 4.74
N THR A 134 -16.61 41.38 5.60
CA THR A 134 -16.29 42.13 6.83
C THR A 134 -15.43 43.37 6.60
N TYR A 135 -14.78 43.50 5.43
CA TYR A 135 -13.95 44.67 5.11
C TYR A 135 -14.73 45.77 4.37
N GLU A 136 -15.94 45.47 3.88
CA GLU A 136 -16.83 46.41 3.17
C GLU A 136 -17.96 46.99 4.05
N ALA A 137 -17.94 46.74 5.37
CA ALA A 137 -18.93 47.24 6.35
C ALA A 137 -18.26 48.13 7.41
#